data_AF-A0A554K5J8-F1
#
_entry.id   AF-A0A554K5J8-F1
#
_cell.length_a   1.000
_cell.length_b   1.000
_cell.length_c   1.000
_cell.angle_alpha   90.00
_cell.angle_beta   90.00
_cell.angle_gamma   90.00
#
_symmetry.space_group_name_H-M   'P 1'
#
loop_
_entity.id
_entity.type
_entity.pdbx_description
1 polymer ?
#
loop_
_entity_poly.entity_id
_entity_poly.type
_entity_poly.pdbx_seq_one_letter_code
_entity_poly.pdbx_strand_id
1 'polypeptide(L)'
;MAKETETRKKAVAELAQRGWITWYPSKVRFKQNDVFGIIDLLALKGRKLRHIQLTTPKNVARCRKKILDFFKKNKVKLPLEIWHWVKKEKRFKKERL
;
A
#
# COMPACT_ATOMS: atom_id res chain seq x y z
N MET A 1 -1.22 11.21 13.76
CA MET A 1 -1.63 9.80 13.95
C MET A 1 -3.02 9.44 13.41
N ALA A 2 -3.87 10.39 12.96
CA ALA A 2 -5.19 10.10 12.37
C ALA A 2 -5.21 9.86 10.83
N LYS A 3 -4.28 10.48 10.08
CA LYS A 3 -4.33 10.53 8.61
C LYS A 3 -4.08 9.18 7.91
N GLU A 4 -3.24 8.33 8.50
CA GLU A 4 -2.89 7.03 7.90
C GLU A 4 -4.04 6.03 8.05
N THR A 5 -4.65 5.99 9.24
CA THR A 5 -5.85 5.19 9.52
C THR A 5 -7.01 5.60 8.61
N GLU A 6 -7.22 6.89 8.38
CA GLU A 6 -8.27 7.39 7.49
C GLU A 6 -8.03 6.98 6.03
N THR A 7 -6.78 7.11 5.56
CA THR A 7 -6.40 6.71 4.20
C THR A 7 -6.59 5.21 4.00
N ARG A 8 -6.23 4.39 5.00
CA ARG A 8 -6.45 2.94 4.98
C ARG A 8 -7.93 2.59 4.91
N LYS A 9 -8.77 3.20 5.76
CA LYS A 9 -10.23 2.99 5.74
C LYS A 9 -10.81 3.28 4.36
N LYS A 10 -10.39 4.37 3.70
CA LYS A 10 -10.82 4.72 2.34
C LYS A 10 -10.37 3.68 1.31
N ALA A 11 -9.12 3.22 1.39
CA ALA A 11 -8.60 2.21 0.46
C ALA A 11 -9.36 0.88 0.59
N VAL A 12 -9.57 0.42 1.83
CA VAL A 12 -10.36 -0.78 2.12
C VAL A 12 -11.79 -0.64 1.61
N ALA A 13 -12.45 0.51 1.84
CA ALA A 13 -13.79 0.76 1.33
C ALA A 13 -13.85 0.73 -0.22
N GLU A 14 -12.91 1.38 -0.92
CA GLU A 14 -12.87 1.36 -2.39
C GLU A 14 -12.63 -0.06 -2.92
N LEU A 15 -11.79 -0.84 -2.26
CA LEU A 15 -11.50 -2.23 -2.64
C LEU A 15 -12.70 -3.15 -2.38
N ALA A 16 -13.35 -3.01 -1.22
CA ALA A 16 -14.53 -3.78 -0.85
C ALA A 16 -15.70 -3.50 -1.81
N GLN A 17 -15.95 -2.23 -2.17
CA GLN A 17 -16.95 -1.87 -3.18
C GLN A 17 -16.71 -2.53 -4.54
N ARG A 18 -15.44 -2.82 -4.86
CA ARG A 18 -15.03 -3.50 -6.10
C ARG A 18 -14.95 -5.01 -5.94
N GLY A 19 -15.39 -5.57 -4.81
CA GLY A 19 -15.40 -7.01 -4.54
C GLY A 19 -14.02 -7.61 -4.29
N TRP A 20 -13.09 -6.86 -3.72
CA TRP A 20 -11.79 -7.38 -3.25
C TRP A 20 -11.86 -7.74 -1.77
N ILE A 21 -11.28 -8.87 -1.42
CA ILE A 21 -11.02 -9.28 -0.04
C ILE A 21 -9.70 -8.64 0.38
N THR A 22 -9.70 -7.87 1.47
CA THR A 22 -8.51 -7.11 1.88
C THR A 22 -7.95 -7.60 3.20
N TRP A 23 -6.63 -7.61 3.33
CA TRP A 23 -5.93 -7.93 4.56
C TRP A 23 -4.84 -6.90 4.82
N TYR A 24 -4.71 -6.45 6.07
CA TYR A 24 -3.62 -5.58 6.51
C TYR A 24 -3.10 -6.07 7.85
N PRO A 25 -1.78 -5.91 8.13
CA PRO A 25 -1.21 -6.35 9.40
C PRO A 25 -1.80 -5.57 10.57
N SER A 26 -2.09 -6.27 11.68
CA SER A 26 -2.38 -5.63 12.96
C SER A 26 -1.12 -4.89 13.44
N LYS A 27 -1.28 -3.87 14.31
CA LYS A 27 -0.12 -3.10 14.81
C LYS A 27 0.82 -4.03 15.58
N VAL A 28 1.90 -4.47 14.95
CA VAL A 28 2.90 -5.33 15.58
C VAL A 28 3.78 -4.49 16.51
N ARG A 29 3.95 -4.95 17.76
CA ARG A 29 4.72 -4.26 18.81
C ARG A 29 6.23 -4.23 18.51
N PHE A 30 6.72 -5.18 17.71
CA PHE A 30 8.11 -5.31 17.29
C PHE A 30 8.22 -5.12 15.78
N LYS A 31 9.05 -4.17 15.35
CA LYS A 31 9.28 -3.89 13.92
C LYS A 31 10.45 -4.74 13.44
N GLN A 32 10.16 -5.88 12.83
CA GLN A 32 11.15 -6.57 11.99
C GLN A 32 11.23 -5.87 10.63
N ASN A 33 12.38 -5.97 9.96
CA ASN A 33 12.52 -5.56 8.56
C ASN A 33 11.90 -6.66 7.68
N ASP A 34 10.58 -6.67 7.60
CA ASP A 34 9.81 -7.63 6.82
C ASP A 34 9.22 -7.01 5.54
N VAL A 35 8.54 -7.84 4.76
CA VAL A 35 7.82 -7.43 3.54
C VAL A 35 6.71 -6.40 3.80
N PHE A 36 6.18 -6.30 5.03
CA PHE A 36 5.21 -5.26 5.40
C PHE A 36 5.86 -3.89 5.61
N GLY A 37 7.19 -3.82 5.61
CA GLY A 37 7.92 -2.56 5.47
C GLY A 37 7.65 -1.84 4.15
N ILE A 38 7.18 -2.55 3.12
CA ILE A 38 6.85 -2.00 1.79
C ILE A 38 5.43 -2.34 1.34
N ILE A 39 4.63 -3.05 2.14
CA ILE A 39 3.25 -3.41 1.83
C ILE A 39 2.38 -3.10 3.04
N ASP A 40 1.45 -2.16 2.89
CA ASP A 40 0.48 -1.82 3.94
C ASP A 40 -0.80 -2.66 3.86
N LEU A 41 -1.18 -3.07 2.64
CA LEU A 41 -2.45 -3.72 2.35
C LEU A 41 -2.28 -4.75 1.24
N LEU A 42 -2.82 -5.95 1.48
CA LEU A 42 -3.04 -6.96 0.46
C LEU A 42 -4.51 -6.93 0.05
N ALA A 43 -4.78 -7.10 -1.25
CA ALA A 43 -6.12 -7.27 -1.75
C ALA A 43 -6.20 -8.41 -2.75
N LEU A 44 -7.11 -9.35 -2.52
CA LEU A 44 -7.32 -10.55 -3.32
C LEU A 44 -8.69 -10.52 -4.00
N LYS A 45 -8.74 -10.87 -5.29
CA LYS A 45 -10.00 -11.08 -6.03
C LYS A 45 -9.80 -12.17 -7.08
N GLY A 46 -10.42 -13.33 -6.87
CA GLY A 46 -10.17 -14.52 -7.67
C GLY A 46 -8.67 -14.88 -7.66
N ARG A 47 -8.05 -14.96 -8.84
CA ARG A 47 -6.61 -15.24 -9.01
C ARG A 47 -5.71 -13.99 -9.00
N LYS A 48 -6.28 -12.80 -8.71
CA LYS A 48 -5.53 -11.53 -8.72
C LYS A 48 -5.18 -11.12 -7.30
N LEU A 49 -3.90 -10.86 -7.05
CA LEU A 49 -3.39 -10.29 -5.81
C LEU A 49 -2.81 -8.89 -6.08
N ARG A 50 -3.14 -7.93 -5.23
CA ARG A 50 -2.55 -6.59 -5.22
C ARG A 50 -1.75 -6.41 -3.93
N HIS A 51 -0.50 -6.03 -4.09
CA HIS A 51 0.34 -5.52 -3.00
C HIS A 51 0.24 -4.00 -3.05
N ILE A 52 -0.25 -3.38 -1.98
CA ILE A 52 -0.56 -1.95 -1.96
C ILE A 52 0.22 -1.30 -0.83
N GLN A 53 0.99 -0.27 -1.17
CA GLN A 53 1.59 0.65 -0.21
C GLN A 53 0.79 1.95 -0.20
N LEU A 54 0.29 2.34 0.96
CA LEU A 54 -0.40 3.61 1.15
C LEU A 54 0.63 4.69 1.48
N THR A 55 0.44 5.87 0.93
CA THR A 55 1.29 7.02 1.24
C THR A 55 0.54 8.34 1.07
N THR A 56 1.21 9.43 1.41
CA THR A 56 0.71 10.78 1.15
C THR A 56 1.29 11.31 -0.17
N PRO A 57 0.61 12.25 -0.86
CA PRO A 57 1.10 12.79 -2.13
C PRO A 57 2.55 13.32 -2.06
N LYS A 58 2.94 13.93 -0.93
CA LYS A 58 4.29 14.48 -0.72
C LYS A 58 5.38 13.40 -0.59
N ASN A 59 5.00 12.17 -0.24
CA ASN A 59 5.92 11.09 0.09
C ASN A 59 6.04 10.04 -1.02
N VAL A 60 5.34 10.19 -2.16
CA VAL A 60 5.32 9.18 -3.25
C VAL A 60 6.74 8.87 -3.75
N ALA A 61 7.54 9.89 -4.07
CA ALA A 61 8.91 9.67 -4.56
C ALA A 61 9.81 8.96 -3.54
N ARG A 62 9.72 9.35 -2.26
CA ARG A 62 10.45 8.69 -1.16
C ARG A 62 9.99 7.24 -0.97
N CYS A 63 8.69 6.99 -1.07
CA CYS A 63 8.08 5.67 -0.97
C CYS A 63 8.56 4.76 -2.11
N ARG A 64 8.53 5.25 -3.36
CA ARG A 64 9.08 4.56 -4.53
C ARG A 64 10.53 4.16 -4.31
N LYS A 65 11.38 5.12 -3.91
CA LYS A 65 12.80 4.84 -3.65
C LYS A 65 12.96 3.73 -2.59
N LYS A 66 12.23 3.80 -1.48
CA LYS A 66 12.26 2.78 -0.42
C LYS A 66 11.91 1.38 -0.94
N ILE A 67 10.88 1.28 -1.79
CA ILE A 67 10.45 0.00 -2.38
C ILE A 67 11.52 -0.55 -3.32
N LEU A 68 12.06 0.28 -4.21
CA LEU A 68 13.11 -0.14 -5.14
C LEU A 68 14.41 -0.52 -4.42
N ASP A 69 14.79 0.22 -3.37
CA ASP A 69 15.94 -0.11 -2.53
C ASP A 69 15.73 -1.46 -1.81
N PHE A 70 14.50 -1.74 -1.35
CA PHE A 70 14.15 -3.04 -0.76
C PHE A 70 14.25 -4.18 -1.79
N PHE A 71 13.75 -3.98 -3.01
CA PHE A 71 13.86 -4.95 -4.10
C PHE A 71 15.33 -5.26 -4.42
N LYS A 72 16.15 -4.21 -4.59
CA LYS A 72 17.57 -4.34 -4.89
C LYS A 72 18.32 -5.06 -3.77
N LYS A 73 18.12 -4.63 -2.51
CA LYS A 73 18.82 -5.18 -1.35
C LYS A 73 18.52 -6.66 -1.13
N ASN A 74 17.26 -7.06 -1.28
CA ASN A 74 16.82 -8.43 -1.01
C ASN A 74 16.78 -9.32 -2.27
N LYS A 75 17.14 -8.79 -3.45
CA LYS A 75 17.09 -9.49 -4.75
C LYS A 75 15.70 -10.07 -5.07
N VAL A 76 14.65 -9.33 -4.70
CA VAL A 76 13.26 -9.71 -4.96
C VAL A 76 12.60 -8.73 -5.93
N LYS A 77 11.59 -9.21 -6.64
CA LYS A 77 10.72 -8.37 -7.47
C LYS A 77 9.28 -8.84 -7.30
N LEU A 78 8.37 -7.92 -7.05
CA LEU A 78 6.94 -8.21 -7.04
C LEU A 78 6.14 -7.01 -7.57
N PRO A 79 4.98 -7.25 -8.21
CA PRO A 79 4.09 -6.17 -8.61
C PRO A 79 3.56 -5.44 -7.39
N LEU A 80 3.79 -4.13 -7.32
CA LEU A 80 3.39 -3.32 -6.17
C LEU A 80 2.75 -2.00 -6.61
N GLU A 81 1.65 -1.64 -5.97
CA GLU A 81 0.93 -0.41 -6.24
C GLU A 81 1.15 0.62 -5.12
N ILE A 82 1.66 1.81 -5.43
CA ILE A 82 1.70 2.95 -4.52
C ILE A 82 0.40 3.73 -4.67
N TRP A 83 -0.36 3.84 -3.59
CA TRP A 83 -1.64 4.55 -3.56
C TRP A 83 -1.53 5.78 -2.69
N HIS A 84 -2.00 6.92 -3.20
CA HIS A 84 -2.13 8.12 -2.39
C HIS A 84 -3.48 8.81 -2.63
N TRP A 85 -4.12 9.26 -1.56
CA TRP A 85 -5.40 9.94 -1.65
C TRP A 85 -5.21 11.38 -2.13
N VAL A 86 -5.90 11.75 -3.21
CA VAL A 86 -5.95 13.12 -3.70
C VAL A 86 -7.25 13.75 -3.21
N LYS A 87 -7.14 14.60 -2.18
CA LYS A 87 -8.30 15.22 -1.53
C LYS A 87 -9.20 15.99 -2.51
N LYS A 88 -8.59 16.78 -3.41
CA LYS A 88 -9.31 17.58 -4.42
C LYS A 88 -10.15 16.71 -5.35
N GLU A 89 -9.63 15.55 -5.74
CA GLU A 89 -10.25 14.64 -6.71
C GLU A 89 -11.09 13.54 -6.04
N LYS A 90 -11.11 13.50 -4.69
CA LYS A 90 -11.76 12.46 -3.88
C LYS A 90 -11.51 11.03 -4.39
N ARG A 91 -10.27 10.74 -4.81
CA ARG A 91 -9.87 9.42 -5.32
C ARG A 91 -8.42 9.09 -5.00
N PHE A 92 -8.08 7.80 -5.09
CA PHE A 92 -6.68 7.36 -5.06
C PHE A 92 -6.04 7.52 -6.44
N LYS A 93 -4.89 8.19 -6.47
CA LYS A 93 -3.93 8.03 -7.56
C LYS A 93 -3.06 6.80 -7.25
N LYS A 94 -2.83 6.00 -8.29
CA LYS A 94 -2.20 4.69 -8.21
C LYS A 94 -1.02 4.67 -9.17
N GLU A 95 0.14 4.31 -8.65
CA GLU A 95 1.36 4.11 -9.42
C GLU A 95 1.78 2.65 -9.29
N ARG A 96 2.24 2.03 -10.37
CA ARG A 96 2.68 0.63 -10.38
C ARG A 96 4.19 0.54 -10.52
N LEU A 97 4.79 -0.35 -9.73
CA LEU A 97 6.20 -0.73 -9.76
C LEU A 97 6.36 -2.21 -10.08
#